data_AF-A0A1G7M6Z7-F1
#
_entry.id   AF-A0A1G7M6Z7-F1
#
_cell.length_a   1.000
_cell.length_b   1.000
_cell.length_c   1.000
_cell.angle_alpha   90.00
_cell.angle_beta   90.00
_cell.angle_gamma   90.00
#
_symmetry.space_group_name_H-M   'P 1'
#
loop_
_entity.id
_entity.type
_entity.pdbx_description
1 polymer ?
#
loop_
_entity_poly.entity_id
_entity_poly.type
_entity_poly.pdbx_seq_one_letter_code
_entity_poly.pdbx_strand_id
1 'polypeptide(L)'
;MFQDIYFVFGLLFLISFSLIQYTNLFSQSIKLGIILVVVLVMLGVIKEILLFERGSEEYFYRMLGWWFAVTFFTMLISIHLIQLIPNSINLFIIPFFYTMYYGMRYLFVRWIRHWFFYFLLFLMMPIISLFVYSFIGRFLFEITNERIFISDSVSKWMVILFCILLINFFIYWTPSNRFDEVKVAVYLLLAVFSTISYCFFISDYLAELVTPRLNQIYKLNIITTFEIKELIDSIVKWISLPYLIGSVFACFTIEIVNRNKNMRGNSR
;
A
#
# COMPACT_ATOMS: atom_id res chain seq x y z
N MET A 1 23.04 10.25 -17.64
CA MET A 1 21.89 11.17 -17.80
C MET A 1 21.39 11.73 -16.48
N PHE A 2 20.81 10.94 -15.56
CA PHE A 2 20.34 11.48 -14.27
C PHE A 2 21.47 12.10 -13.42
N GLN A 3 22.63 11.44 -13.35
CA GLN A 3 23.80 11.96 -12.64
C GLN A 3 24.27 13.32 -13.18
N ASP A 4 24.28 13.49 -14.52
CA ASP A 4 24.69 14.74 -15.16
C ASP A 4 23.72 15.88 -14.84
N ILE A 5 22.42 15.59 -14.79
CA ILE A 5 21.37 16.56 -14.45
C ILE A 5 21.44 16.96 -12.98
N TYR A 6 21.68 16.02 -12.07
CA TYR A 6 21.87 16.33 -10.65
C TYR A 6 23.16 17.09 -10.39
N PHE A 7 24.21 16.82 -11.16
CA PHE A 7 25.46 17.58 -11.10
C PHE A 7 25.28 19.02 -11.58
N VAL A 8 24.60 19.22 -12.73
CA VAL A 8 24.24 20.55 -13.24
C VAL A 8 23.34 21.29 -12.25
N PHE A 9 22.37 20.60 -11.64
CA PHE A 9 21.55 21.17 -10.57
C PHE A 9 22.40 21.62 -9.37
N GLY A 10 23.32 20.78 -8.88
CA GLY A 10 24.20 21.12 -7.76
C GLY A 10 25.04 22.36 -8.03
N LEU A 11 25.60 22.49 -9.23
CA LEU A 11 26.32 23.68 -9.67
C LEU A 11 25.43 24.93 -9.71
N LEU A 12 24.25 24.81 -10.35
CA LEU A 12 23.30 25.92 -10.44
C LEU A 12 22.77 26.34 -9.06
N PHE A 13 22.61 25.39 -8.13
CA PHE A 13 22.18 25.65 -6.76
C PHE A 13 23.24 26.45 -5.99
N LEU A 14 24.52 26.07 -6.08
CA LEU A 14 25.62 26.80 -5.44
C LEU A 14 25.74 28.24 -5.97
N ILE A 15 25.64 28.42 -7.29
CA ILE A 15 25.64 29.74 -7.94
C ILE A 15 24.40 30.54 -7.53
N SER A 16 23.24 29.89 -7.44
CA SER A 16 21.99 30.53 -7.03
C SER A 16 22.05 31.01 -5.58
N PHE A 17 22.59 30.19 -4.68
CA PHE A 17 22.72 30.51 -3.26
C PHE A 17 23.63 31.70 -3.01
N SER A 18 24.76 31.79 -3.71
CA SER A 18 25.67 32.95 -3.62
C SER A 18 25.04 34.24 -4.16
N LEU A 19 24.13 34.14 -5.14
CA LEU A 19 23.46 35.29 -5.76
C LEU A 19 22.22 35.78 -5.01
N ILE A 20 21.66 35.01 -4.08
CA ILE A 20 20.42 35.36 -3.34
C ILE A 20 20.52 36.71 -2.64
N GLN A 21 21.66 37.00 -2.02
CA GLN A 21 21.87 38.21 -1.21
C GLN A 21 22.03 39.49 -2.05
N TYR A 22 22.29 39.37 -3.35
CA TYR A 22 22.54 40.51 -4.22
C TYR A 22 21.27 40.90 -5.00
N THR A 23 20.87 42.17 -4.88
CA THR A 23 19.67 42.74 -5.50
C THR A 23 19.96 43.66 -6.70
N ASN A 24 21.23 43.89 -7.04
CA ASN A 24 21.65 44.77 -8.14
C ASN A 24 21.17 44.26 -9.51
N LEU A 25 21.00 45.18 -10.48
CA LEU A 25 20.55 44.89 -11.87
C LEU A 25 21.33 43.76 -12.56
N PHE A 26 22.65 43.70 -12.33
CA PHE A 26 23.51 42.65 -12.85
C PHE A 26 23.17 41.27 -12.26
N SER A 27 22.96 41.19 -10.94
CA SER A 27 22.53 39.95 -10.25
C SER A 27 21.16 39.49 -10.74
N GLN A 28 20.22 40.43 -10.92
CA GLN A 28 18.88 40.11 -11.45
C GLN A 28 18.93 39.57 -12.88
N SER A 29 19.81 40.10 -13.72
CA SER A 29 20.01 39.62 -15.10
C SER A 29 20.56 38.19 -15.13
N ILE A 30 21.48 37.86 -14.22
CA ILE A 30 22.01 36.49 -14.08
C ILE A 30 20.93 35.53 -13.56
N LYS A 31 20.15 35.93 -12.55
CA LYS A 31 19.03 35.13 -12.01
C LYS A 31 18.01 34.79 -13.09
N LEU A 32 17.65 35.76 -13.94
CA LEU A 32 16.78 35.55 -15.10
C LEU A 32 17.39 34.58 -16.12
N GLY A 33 18.69 34.69 -16.41
CA GLY A 33 19.41 33.74 -17.26
C GLY A 33 19.36 32.30 -16.72
N ILE A 34 19.56 32.12 -15.41
CA ILE A 34 19.46 30.82 -14.74
C ILE A 34 18.03 30.27 -14.86
N ILE A 35 17.01 31.08 -14.61
CA ILE A 35 15.60 30.66 -14.76
C ILE A 35 15.33 30.19 -16.21
N LEU A 36 15.81 30.93 -17.21
CA LEU A 36 15.61 30.60 -18.62
C LEU A 36 16.27 29.27 -18.99
N VAL A 37 17.50 29.02 -18.52
CA VAL A 37 18.19 27.73 -18.69
C VAL A 37 17.40 26.60 -18.02
N VAL A 38 16.88 26.81 -16.82
CA VAL A 38 16.10 25.80 -16.10
C VAL A 38 14.78 25.49 -16.82
N VAL A 39 14.10 26.50 -17.37
CA VAL A 39 12.88 26.30 -18.17
C VAL A 39 13.17 25.48 -19.42
N LEU A 40 14.28 25.74 -20.12
CA LEU A 40 14.70 24.94 -21.28
C LEU A 40 14.96 23.47 -20.91
N VAL A 41 15.59 23.22 -19.76
CA VAL A 41 15.78 21.85 -19.25
C VAL A 41 14.43 21.19 -18.98
N MET A 42 13.48 21.88 -18.33
CA MET A 42 12.14 21.33 -18.09
C MET A 42 11.37 21.00 -19.37
N LEU A 43 11.47 21.84 -20.40
CA LEU A 43 10.87 21.54 -21.71
C LEU A 43 11.49 20.29 -22.35
N GLY A 44 12.80 20.10 -22.20
CA GLY A 44 13.50 18.87 -22.60
C GLY A 44 12.97 17.64 -21.86
N VAL A 45 12.77 17.74 -20.54
CA VAL A 45 12.18 16.66 -19.73
C VAL A 45 10.77 16.32 -20.21
N ILE A 46 9.91 17.31 -20.42
CA ILE A 46 8.52 17.10 -20.87
C ILE A 46 8.49 16.39 -22.24
N LYS A 47 9.40 16.74 -23.15
CA LYS A 47 9.53 16.08 -24.45
C LYS A 47 9.92 14.60 -24.32
N GLU A 48 10.89 14.27 -23.47
CA GLU A 48 11.28 12.88 -23.19
C GLU A 48 10.13 12.07 -22.58
N ILE A 49 9.36 12.68 -21.67
CA ILE A 49 8.18 12.06 -21.05
C ILE A 49 7.12 11.67 -22.11
N LEU A 50 6.91 12.51 -23.12
CA LEU A 50 5.89 12.28 -24.15
C LEU A 50 6.25 11.15 -25.13
N LEU A 51 7.53 10.86 -25.30
CA LEU A 51 8.04 9.85 -26.25
C LEU A 51 8.11 8.44 -25.65
N PHE A 52 7.95 8.29 -24.33
CA PHE A 52 8.15 7.02 -23.64
C PHE A 52 6.88 6.17 -23.60
N GLU A 53 7.06 4.86 -23.83
CA GLU A 53 5.96 3.90 -23.82
C GLU A 53 5.38 3.76 -22.40
N ARG A 54 4.07 3.97 -22.27
CA ARG A 54 3.40 4.10 -20.97
C ARG A 54 3.17 2.73 -20.33
N GLY A 55 3.45 2.62 -19.03
CA GLY A 55 3.00 1.50 -18.19
C GLY A 55 4.03 0.43 -17.84
N SER A 56 5.27 0.52 -18.33
CA SER A 56 6.35 -0.38 -17.92
C SER A 56 6.99 0.02 -16.59
N GLU A 57 7.66 -0.91 -15.89
CA GLU A 57 8.43 -0.61 -14.67
C GLU A 57 9.49 0.49 -14.94
N GLU A 58 10.16 0.39 -16.09
CA GLU A 58 11.17 1.35 -16.52
C GLU A 58 10.59 2.74 -16.79
N TYR A 59 9.38 2.81 -17.33
CA TYR A 59 8.62 4.05 -17.47
C TYR A 59 8.40 4.71 -16.10
N PHE A 60 7.86 3.98 -15.11
CA PHE A 60 7.61 4.55 -13.78
C PHE A 60 8.89 4.97 -13.05
N TYR A 61 9.98 4.21 -13.19
CA TYR A 61 11.29 4.55 -12.63
C TYR A 61 11.86 5.85 -13.24
N ARG A 62 11.85 5.95 -14.57
CA ARG A 62 12.34 7.14 -15.27
C ARG A 62 11.47 8.34 -14.97
N MET A 63 10.14 8.19 -14.96
CA MET A 63 9.19 9.25 -14.59
C MET A 63 9.41 9.75 -13.17
N LEU A 64 9.65 8.85 -12.21
CA LEU A 64 10.03 9.24 -10.85
C LEU A 64 11.30 10.09 -10.85
N GLY A 65 12.36 9.65 -11.53
CA GLY A 65 13.62 10.41 -11.59
C GLY A 65 13.45 11.79 -12.23
N TRP A 66 12.67 11.87 -13.32
CA TRP A 66 12.40 13.11 -14.04
C TRP A 66 11.55 14.09 -13.23
N TRP A 67 10.45 13.64 -12.63
CA TRP A 67 9.62 14.50 -11.78
C TRP A 67 10.34 14.94 -10.50
N PHE A 68 11.20 14.08 -9.95
CA PHE A 68 12.07 14.45 -8.83
C PHE A 68 13.05 15.57 -9.23
N ALA A 69 13.69 15.46 -10.40
CA ALA A 69 14.55 16.52 -10.93
C ALA A 69 13.76 17.82 -11.19
N VAL A 70 12.57 17.74 -11.79
CA VAL A 70 11.69 18.90 -12.01
C VAL A 70 11.33 19.58 -10.68
N THR A 71 11.08 18.81 -9.61
CA THR A 71 10.78 19.34 -8.28
C THR A 71 11.92 20.24 -7.76
N PHE A 72 13.17 19.78 -7.88
CA PHE A 72 14.35 20.56 -7.49
C PHE A 72 14.53 21.82 -8.34
N PHE A 73 14.35 21.71 -9.65
CA PHE A 73 14.44 22.86 -10.54
C PHE A 73 13.33 23.89 -10.31
N THR A 74 12.10 23.45 -10.01
CA THR A 74 11.02 24.37 -9.59
C THR A 74 11.32 25.04 -8.26
N MET A 75 11.91 24.32 -7.30
CA MET A 75 12.34 24.90 -6.03
C MET A 75 13.39 26.01 -6.23
N LEU A 76 14.35 25.79 -7.15
CA LEU A 76 15.37 26.78 -7.49
C LEU A 76 14.77 28.03 -8.17
N ILE A 77 13.79 27.85 -9.05
CA ILE A 77 13.02 28.98 -9.64
C ILE A 77 12.25 29.73 -8.54
N SER A 78 11.57 29.03 -7.65
CA SER A 78 10.82 29.64 -6.54
C SER A 78 11.70 30.49 -5.63
N ILE A 79 12.93 30.05 -5.35
CA ILE A 79 13.91 30.79 -4.53
C ILE A 79 14.26 32.15 -5.17
N HIS A 80 14.39 32.21 -6.50
CA HIS A 80 14.70 33.46 -7.21
C HIS A 80 13.48 34.36 -7.38
N LEU A 81 12.29 33.77 -7.53
CA LEU A 81 11.04 34.50 -7.74
C LEU A 81 10.36 34.97 -6.45
N ILE A 82 10.75 34.47 -5.28
CA ILE A 82 10.10 34.83 -3.99
C ILE A 82 10.15 36.33 -3.70
N GLN A 83 11.19 37.01 -4.17
CA GLN A 83 11.37 38.46 -4.03
C GLN A 83 10.44 39.26 -4.94
N LEU A 84 9.92 38.65 -6.02
CA LEU A 84 9.07 39.30 -7.03
C LEU A 84 7.60 38.87 -6.90
N ILE A 85 7.34 37.62 -6.55
CA ILE A 85 6.00 37.01 -6.44
C ILE A 85 5.95 36.18 -5.15
N PRO A 86 5.34 36.72 -4.07
CA PRO A 86 5.35 36.11 -2.73
C PRO A 86 4.77 34.69 -2.61
N ASN A 87 4.04 34.20 -3.62
CA ASN A 87 3.41 32.86 -3.64
C ASN A 87 4.09 31.87 -4.60
N SER A 88 5.22 32.23 -5.19
CA SER A 88 5.98 31.36 -6.11
C SER A 88 6.56 30.10 -5.45
N ILE A 89 6.61 30.05 -4.11
CA ILE A 89 6.90 28.85 -3.32
C ILE A 89 5.96 27.68 -3.67
N ASN A 90 4.70 27.94 -4.06
CA ASN A 90 3.77 26.86 -4.36
C ASN A 90 4.06 26.12 -5.68
N LEU A 91 4.97 26.63 -6.51
CA LEU A 91 5.27 26.04 -7.83
C LEU A 91 5.97 24.66 -7.72
N PHE A 92 6.68 24.37 -6.64
CA PHE A 92 7.30 23.04 -6.46
C PHE A 92 6.32 21.98 -5.94
N ILE A 93 5.16 22.39 -5.41
CA ILE A 93 4.17 21.46 -4.81
C ILE A 93 3.62 20.51 -5.87
N ILE A 94 3.30 21.04 -7.06
CA ILE A 94 2.75 20.27 -8.18
C ILE A 94 3.72 19.14 -8.62
N PRO A 95 4.98 19.41 -9.00
CA PRO A 95 5.91 18.35 -9.39
C PRO A 95 6.29 17.41 -8.23
N PHE A 96 6.27 17.88 -6.99
CA PHE A 96 6.45 17.02 -5.81
C PHE A 96 5.35 15.95 -5.72
N PHE A 97 4.08 16.34 -5.90
CA PHE A 97 2.97 15.38 -5.93
C PHE A 97 3.08 14.40 -7.09
N TYR A 98 3.53 14.84 -8.27
CA TYR A 98 3.80 13.92 -9.38
C TYR A 98 4.93 12.94 -9.06
N THR A 99 5.99 13.38 -8.39
CA THR A 99 7.07 12.50 -7.92
C THR A 99 6.54 11.43 -6.97
N MET A 100 5.73 11.83 -6.00
CA MET A 100 5.07 10.90 -5.07
C MET A 100 4.15 9.91 -5.81
N TYR A 101 3.35 10.39 -6.76
CA TYR A 101 2.48 9.56 -7.59
C TYR A 101 3.26 8.49 -8.37
N TYR A 102 4.31 8.91 -9.09
CA TYR A 102 5.15 8.00 -9.87
C TYR A 102 5.99 7.08 -8.97
N GLY A 103 6.37 7.53 -7.77
CA GLY A 103 7.03 6.70 -6.77
C GLY A 103 6.14 5.61 -6.20
N MET A 104 4.91 5.96 -5.85
CA MET A 104 3.93 4.96 -5.46
C MET A 104 3.67 3.99 -6.62
N ARG A 105 3.39 4.48 -7.83
CA ARG A 105 3.18 3.61 -9.01
C ARG A 105 4.37 2.70 -9.31
N TYR A 106 5.59 3.21 -9.19
CA TYR A 106 6.81 2.43 -9.33
C TYR A 106 6.90 1.34 -8.27
N LEU A 107 6.61 1.66 -7.00
CA LEU A 107 6.55 0.68 -5.91
C LEU A 107 5.44 -0.36 -6.16
N PHE A 108 4.25 0.07 -6.60
CA PHE A 108 3.15 -0.83 -6.95
C PHE A 108 3.53 -1.75 -8.10
N VAL A 109 4.10 -1.25 -9.18
CA VAL A 109 4.42 -2.07 -10.37
C VAL A 109 5.62 -2.98 -10.12
N ARG A 110 6.62 -2.51 -9.37
CA ARG A 110 7.83 -3.28 -9.05
C ARG A 110 7.61 -4.32 -7.93
N TRP A 111 6.76 -4.01 -6.96
CA TRP A 111 6.61 -4.82 -5.73
C TRP A 111 5.20 -5.43 -5.56
N ILE A 112 4.14 -4.79 -6.06
CA ILE A 112 2.76 -5.25 -5.93
C ILE A 112 2.36 -6.01 -7.20
N ARG A 113 2.68 -7.30 -7.16
CA ARG A 113 2.30 -8.28 -8.19
C ARG A 113 0.82 -8.59 -8.10
N HIS A 114 0.26 -9.14 -9.18
CA HIS A 114 -1.16 -9.48 -9.28
C HIS A 114 -1.66 -10.39 -8.13
N TRP A 115 -0.80 -11.19 -7.49
CA TRP A 115 -1.15 -11.96 -6.29
C TRP A 115 -1.69 -11.10 -5.14
N PHE A 116 -1.21 -9.87 -4.97
CA PHE A 116 -1.71 -8.98 -3.92
C PHE A 116 -3.13 -8.46 -4.24
N PHE A 117 -3.42 -8.22 -5.51
CA PHE A 117 -4.79 -7.90 -5.95
C PHE A 117 -5.72 -9.10 -5.74
N TYR A 118 -5.27 -10.32 -6.05
CA TYR A 118 -6.03 -11.54 -5.76
C TYR A 118 -6.22 -11.73 -4.25
N PHE A 119 -5.20 -11.47 -3.44
CA PHE A 119 -5.31 -11.51 -1.98
C PHE A 119 -6.34 -10.51 -1.45
N LEU A 120 -6.28 -9.25 -1.89
CA LEU A 120 -7.26 -8.23 -1.53
C LEU A 120 -8.67 -8.62 -1.96
N LEU A 121 -8.82 -9.17 -3.17
CA LEU A 121 -10.10 -9.66 -3.66
C LEU A 121 -10.66 -10.76 -2.76
N PHE A 122 -9.85 -11.78 -2.42
CA PHE A 122 -10.27 -12.87 -1.54
C PHE A 122 -10.54 -12.40 -0.11
N LEU A 123 -9.81 -11.39 0.38
CA LEU A 123 -10.06 -10.76 1.67
C LEU A 123 -11.41 -10.02 1.70
N MET A 124 -11.87 -9.50 0.56
CA MET A 124 -13.18 -8.84 0.41
C MET A 124 -14.34 -9.83 0.12
N MET A 125 -14.06 -11.10 -0.16
CA MET A 125 -15.10 -12.09 -0.48
C MET A 125 -16.16 -12.30 0.61
N PRO A 126 -15.86 -12.25 1.92
CA PRO A 126 -16.89 -12.31 2.95
C PRO A 126 -17.91 -11.16 2.84
N ILE A 127 -17.43 -9.96 2.51
CA ILE A 127 -18.29 -8.77 2.34
C ILE A 127 -19.16 -8.93 1.10
N ILE A 128 -18.56 -9.34 -0.02
CA ILE A 128 -19.29 -9.63 -1.26
C ILE A 128 -20.36 -10.70 -1.02
N SER A 129 -20.02 -11.76 -0.29
CA SER A 129 -20.94 -12.85 0.06
C SER A 129 -22.11 -12.39 0.93
N LEU A 130 -21.85 -11.47 1.86
CA LEU A 130 -22.88 -10.83 2.67
C LEU A 130 -23.87 -10.04 1.83
N PHE A 131 -23.39 -9.25 0.87
CA PHE A 131 -24.28 -8.54 -0.06
C PHE A 131 -25.08 -9.50 -0.96
N VAL A 132 -24.42 -10.52 -1.52
CA VAL A 132 -25.06 -11.52 -2.39
C VAL A 132 -26.16 -12.27 -1.63
N TYR A 133 -25.86 -12.77 -0.43
CA TYR A 133 -26.87 -13.47 0.37
C TYR A 133 -27.97 -12.54 0.86
N SER A 134 -27.67 -11.30 1.23
CA SER A 134 -28.69 -10.33 1.65
C SER A 134 -29.70 -10.05 0.54
N PHE A 135 -29.23 -9.99 -0.71
CA PHE A 135 -30.10 -9.83 -1.88
C PHE A 135 -30.94 -11.10 -2.13
N ILE A 136 -30.29 -12.27 -2.20
CA ILE A 136 -30.96 -13.56 -2.48
C ILE A 136 -31.95 -13.92 -1.36
N GLY A 137 -31.54 -13.79 -0.10
CA GLY A 137 -32.35 -14.11 1.07
C GLY A 137 -33.59 -13.24 1.18
N ARG A 138 -33.48 -11.94 0.85
CA ARG A 138 -34.63 -11.04 0.81
C ARG A 138 -35.58 -11.36 -0.33
N PHE A 139 -35.05 -11.68 -1.52
CA PHE A 139 -35.85 -12.11 -2.66
C PHE A 139 -36.60 -13.43 -2.36
N LEU A 140 -35.93 -14.40 -1.77
CA LEU A 140 -36.56 -15.66 -1.35
C LEU A 140 -37.63 -15.44 -0.28
N PHE A 141 -37.40 -14.56 0.69
CA PHE A 141 -38.40 -14.19 1.68
C PHE A 141 -39.63 -13.55 1.03
N GLU A 142 -39.48 -12.67 0.06
CA GLU A 142 -40.62 -12.05 -0.63
C GLU A 142 -41.48 -13.06 -1.40
N ILE A 143 -40.89 -14.14 -1.92
CA ILE A 143 -41.61 -15.20 -2.65
C ILE A 143 -42.26 -16.22 -1.70
N THR A 144 -41.53 -16.64 -0.67
CA THR A 144 -41.92 -17.77 0.19
C THR A 144 -42.57 -17.35 1.50
N ASN A 145 -42.38 -16.08 1.90
CA ASN A 145 -42.79 -15.50 3.18
C ASN A 145 -42.18 -16.19 4.42
N GLU A 146 -41.11 -16.97 4.24
CA GLU A 146 -40.44 -17.72 5.30
C GLU A 146 -39.32 -16.91 5.97
N ARG A 147 -39.46 -16.61 7.27
CA ARG A 147 -38.50 -15.78 8.03
C ARG A 147 -37.11 -16.40 8.18
N ILE A 148 -36.96 -17.69 7.86
CA ILE A 148 -35.68 -18.39 7.96
C ILE A 148 -34.60 -17.79 7.03
N PHE A 149 -35.01 -17.23 5.89
CA PHE A 149 -34.11 -16.65 4.89
C PHE A 149 -33.48 -15.32 5.32
N ILE A 150 -34.09 -14.62 6.28
CA ILE A 150 -33.61 -13.34 6.82
C ILE A 150 -33.08 -13.46 8.26
N SER A 151 -33.02 -14.67 8.82
CA SER A 151 -32.56 -14.85 10.20
C SER A 151 -31.04 -14.64 10.31
N ASP A 152 -30.60 -13.96 11.36
CA ASP A 152 -29.18 -13.68 11.60
C ASP A 152 -28.35 -14.95 11.79
N SER A 153 -28.94 -16.01 12.35
CA SER A 153 -28.25 -17.27 12.56
C SER A 153 -27.97 -17.98 11.23
N VAL A 154 -28.96 -18.03 10.32
CA VAL A 154 -28.81 -18.64 8.99
C VAL A 154 -27.93 -17.77 8.10
N SER A 155 -28.07 -16.45 8.18
CA SER A 155 -27.28 -15.50 7.40
C SER A 155 -25.78 -15.69 7.58
N LYS A 156 -25.30 -15.86 8.82
CA LYS A 156 -23.88 -16.12 9.10
C LYS A 156 -23.36 -17.37 8.37
N TRP A 157 -24.10 -18.47 8.43
CA TRP A 157 -23.72 -19.73 7.77
C TRP A 157 -23.76 -19.61 6.25
N MET A 158 -24.79 -18.96 5.72
CA MET A 158 -24.93 -18.76 4.28
C MET A 158 -23.83 -17.86 3.72
N VAL A 159 -23.44 -16.81 4.44
CA VAL A 159 -22.31 -15.94 4.05
C VAL A 159 -21.01 -16.74 3.96
N ILE A 160 -20.74 -17.65 4.90
CA ILE A 160 -19.56 -18.53 4.83
C ILE A 160 -19.64 -19.43 3.60
N LEU A 161 -20.81 -20.05 3.36
CA LEU A 161 -21.02 -20.97 2.24
C LEU A 161 -20.86 -20.25 0.89
N PHE A 162 -21.47 -19.08 0.72
CA PHE A 162 -21.30 -18.23 -0.46
C PHE A 162 -19.85 -17.77 -0.65
N CYS A 163 -19.14 -17.46 0.44
CA CYS A 163 -17.72 -17.08 0.37
C CYS A 163 -16.86 -18.22 -0.17
N ILE A 164 -17.06 -19.43 0.34
CA ILE A 164 -16.37 -20.64 -0.15
C ILE A 164 -16.70 -20.86 -1.64
N LEU A 165 -17.97 -20.78 -2.03
CA LEU A 165 -18.39 -20.96 -3.42
C LEU A 165 -17.75 -19.91 -4.34
N LEU A 166 -17.80 -18.63 -3.97
CA LEU A 166 -17.24 -17.53 -4.75
C LEU A 166 -15.72 -17.63 -4.90
N ILE A 167 -15.01 -18.00 -3.84
CA ILE A 167 -13.55 -18.22 -3.91
C ILE A 167 -13.23 -19.36 -4.88
N ASN A 168 -13.89 -20.51 -4.73
CA ASN A 168 -13.66 -21.67 -5.61
C ASN A 168 -14.01 -21.37 -7.07
N PHE A 169 -15.12 -20.66 -7.30
CA PHE A 169 -15.54 -20.26 -8.63
C PHE A 169 -14.55 -19.29 -9.28
N PHE A 170 -14.05 -18.32 -8.52
CA PHE A 170 -13.02 -17.40 -9.00
C PHE A 170 -11.72 -18.12 -9.34
N ILE A 171 -11.30 -19.10 -8.54
CA ILE A 171 -10.14 -19.95 -8.83
C ILE A 171 -10.38 -20.74 -10.13
N TYR A 172 -11.56 -21.36 -10.29
CA TYR A 172 -11.92 -22.11 -11.49
C TYR A 172 -11.90 -21.26 -12.77
N TRP A 173 -12.34 -20.00 -12.70
CA TRP A 173 -12.35 -19.07 -13.83
C TRP A 173 -11.03 -18.35 -14.07
N THR A 174 -10.02 -18.53 -13.21
CA THR A 174 -8.72 -17.91 -13.42
C THR A 174 -8.01 -18.57 -14.62
N PRO A 175 -7.37 -17.81 -15.52
CA PRO A 175 -6.59 -18.39 -16.61
C PRO A 175 -5.33 -19.11 -16.08
N SER A 176 -4.95 -20.21 -16.71
CA SER A 176 -3.88 -21.10 -16.24
C SER A 176 -2.52 -20.41 -16.05
N ASN A 177 -2.23 -19.39 -16.84
CA ASN A 177 -1.02 -18.57 -16.73
C ASN A 177 -0.92 -17.74 -15.44
N ARG A 178 -1.99 -17.67 -14.64
CA ARG A 178 -2.03 -16.93 -13.35
C ARG A 178 -2.33 -17.81 -12.14
N PHE A 179 -2.37 -19.14 -12.30
CA PHE A 179 -2.66 -20.06 -11.21
C PHE A 179 -1.66 -19.98 -10.05
N ASP A 180 -0.37 -19.78 -10.33
CA ASP A 180 0.63 -19.66 -9.26
C ASP A 180 0.40 -18.43 -8.38
N GLU A 181 -0.04 -17.31 -8.98
CA GLU A 181 -0.33 -16.07 -8.25
C GLU A 181 -1.59 -16.21 -7.38
N VAL A 182 -2.62 -16.87 -7.91
CA VAL A 182 -3.85 -17.18 -7.16
C VAL A 182 -3.57 -18.15 -6.03
N LYS A 183 -2.77 -19.20 -6.26
CA LYS A 183 -2.35 -20.18 -5.25
C LYS A 183 -1.64 -19.51 -4.08
N VAL A 184 -0.71 -18.60 -4.37
CA VAL A 184 0.00 -17.80 -3.36
C VAL A 184 -0.98 -16.92 -2.58
N ALA A 185 -1.92 -16.25 -3.25
CA ALA A 185 -2.91 -15.41 -2.60
C ALA A 185 -3.82 -16.21 -1.64
N VAL A 186 -4.27 -17.40 -2.05
CA VAL A 186 -5.09 -18.29 -1.22
C VAL A 186 -4.30 -18.81 -0.01
N TYR A 187 -3.05 -19.23 -0.21
CA TYR A 187 -2.20 -19.68 0.90
C TYR A 187 -1.88 -18.57 1.89
N LEU A 188 -1.65 -17.35 1.40
CA LEU A 188 -1.46 -16.20 2.28
C LEU A 188 -2.74 -15.90 3.08
N LEU A 189 -3.90 -15.94 2.43
CA LEU A 189 -5.19 -15.75 3.09
C LEU A 189 -5.39 -16.77 4.21
N LEU A 190 -5.16 -18.06 3.93
CA LEU A 190 -5.27 -19.14 4.90
C LEU A 190 -4.28 -18.97 6.06
N ALA A 191 -3.03 -18.60 5.78
CA ALA A 191 -2.02 -18.36 6.79
C ALA A 191 -2.35 -17.17 7.69
N VAL A 192 -2.90 -16.10 7.13
CA VAL A 192 -3.34 -14.92 7.89
C VAL A 192 -4.51 -15.28 8.80
N PHE A 193 -5.55 -15.93 8.28
CA PHE A 193 -6.70 -16.33 9.09
C PHE A 193 -6.34 -17.38 10.14
N SER A 194 -5.51 -18.36 9.83
CA SER A 194 -5.06 -19.35 10.82
C SER A 194 -4.26 -18.71 11.95
N THR A 195 -3.41 -17.73 11.62
CA THR A 195 -2.67 -16.93 12.61
C THR A 195 -3.63 -16.15 13.50
N ILE A 196 -4.64 -15.51 12.91
CA ILE A 196 -5.66 -14.77 13.67
C ILE A 196 -6.41 -15.72 14.61
N SER A 197 -6.91 -16.84 14.10
CA SER A 197 -7.63 -17.84 14.89
C SER A 197 -6.77 -18.41 16.02
N TYR A 198 -5.50 -18.68 15.76
CA TYR A 198 -4.56 -19.20 16.76
C TYR A 198 -4.28 -18.17 17.88
N CYS A 199 -4.12 -16.89 17.53
CA CYS A 199 -3.96 -15.82 18.51
C CYS A 199 -5.17 -15.70 19.43
N PHE A 200 -6.39 -15.74 18.87
CA PHE A 200 -7.61 -15.72 19.68
C PHE A 200 -7.73 -16.95 20.58
N PHE A 201 -7.40 -18.13 20.05
CA PHE A 201 -7.36 -19.36 20.85
C PHE A 201 -6.36 -19.28 22.01
N ILE A 202 -5.15 -18.77 21.78
CA ILE A 202 -4.17 -18.55 22.86
C ILE A 202 -4.72 -17.59 23.91
N SER A 203 -5.38 -16.51 23.49
CA SER A 203 -5.95 -15.52 24.40
C SER A 203 -6.98 -16.17 25.33
N ASP A 204 -7.91 -16.93 24.75
CA ASP A 204 -8.94 -17.67 25.49
C ASP A 204 -8.31 -18.69 26.46
N TYR A 205 -7.34 -19.47 25.98
CA TYR A 205 -6.64 -20.48 26.77
C TYR A 205 -5.85 -19.89 27.94
N LEU A 206 -5.10 -18.80 27.71
CA LEU A 206 -4.34 -18.12 28.76
C LEU A 206 -5.28 -17.50 29.81
N ALA A 207 -6.39 -16.89 29.39
CA ALA A 207 -7.37 -16.34 30.31
C ALA A 207 -7.94 -17.42 31.24
N GLU A 208 -8.29 -18.59 30.69
CA GLU A 208 -8.80 -19.71 31.47
C GLU A 208 -7.75 -20.27 32.46
N LEU A 209 -6.47 -20.30 32.08
CA LEU A 209 -5.39 -20.87 32.88
C LEU A 209 -4.90 -19.92 33.99
N VAL A 210 -4.85 -18.62 33.71
CA VAL A 210 -4.30 -17.60 34.61
C VAL A 210 -5.31 -17.15 35.67
N THR A 211 -6.59 -17.05 35.31
CA THR A 211 -7.65 -16.59 36.24
C THR A 211 -7.73 -17.38 37.55
N PRO A 212 -7.80 -18.72 37.56
CA PRO A 212 -7.88 -19.47 38.81
C PRO A 212 -6.62 -19.30 39.67
N ARG A 213 -5.44 -19.17 39.06
CA ARG A 213 -4.17 -18.97 39.78
C ARG A 213 -4.10 -17.58 40.43
N LEU A 214 -4.58 -16.55 39.76
CA LEU A 214 -4.64 -15.20 40.34
C LEU A 214 -5.62 -15.13 41.50
N ASN A 215 -6.80 -15.73 41.37
CA ASN A 215 -7.78 -15.77 42.46
C ASN A 215 -7.27 -16.57 43.67
N GLN A 216 -6.45 -17.61 43.46
CA GLN A 216 -5.76 -18.33 44.54
C GLN A 216 -4.68 -17.50 45.24
N ILE A 217 -3.85 -16.77 44.47
CA ILE A 217 -2.74 -15.98 45.03
C ILE A 217 -3.25 -14.78 45.82
N TYR A 218 -4.24 -14.06 45.28
CA TYR A 218 -4.74 -12.84 45.90
C TYR A 218 -5.83 -13.10 46.95
N LYS A 219 -6.39 -14.33 47.03
CA LYS A 219 -7.57 -14.67 47.87
C LYS A 219 -8.76 -13.73 47.66
N LEU A 220 -8.79 -13.05 46.52
CA LEU A 220 -9.87 -12.16 46.11
C LEU A 220 -10.64 -12.91 45.04
N ASN A 221 -11.86 -13.39 45.35
CA ASN A 221 -12.83 -13.88 44.36
C ASN A 221 -13.43 -12.74 43.53
N ILE A 222 -12.70 -11.64 43.36
CA ILE A 222 -13.18 -10.39 42.78
C ILE A 222 -12.77 -10.31 41.31
N ILE A 223 -11.61 -10.86 40.93
CA ILE A 223 -11.13 -10.76 39.55
C ILE A 223 -11.87 -11.77 38.69
N THR A 224 -12.64 -11.25 37.74
CA THR A 224 -13.41 -12.07 36.82
C THR A 224 -12.54 -12.51 35.65
N THR A 225 -12.83 -13.69 35.08
CA THR A 225 -12.20 -14.19 33.85
C THR A 225 -12.29 -13.19 32.70
N PHE A 226 -13.33 -12.36 32.70
CA PHE A 226 -13.55 -11.33 31.71
C PHE A 226 -12.49 -10.22 31.74
N GLU A 227 -12.14 -9.71 32.91
CA GLU A 227 -11.14 -8.61 33.05
C GLU A 227 -9.73 -9.06 32.66
N ILE A 228 -9.35 -10.28 33.06
CA ILE A 228 -8.07 -10.87 32.69
C ILE A 228 -8.04 -11.17 31.18
N LYS A 229 -9.14 -11.69 30.64
CA LYS A 229 -9.27 -11.92 29.20
C LYS A 229 -9.15 -10.63 28.42
N GLU A 230 -9.74 -9.52 28.87
CA GLU A 230 -9.67 -8.24 28.18
C GLU A 230 -8.22 -7.70 28.12
N LEU A 231 -7.46 -7.86 29.19
CA LEU A 231 -6.05 -7.46 29.26
C LEU A 231 -5.16 -8.33 28.36
N ILE A 232 -5.37 -9.65 28.38
CA ILE A 232 -4.66 -10.60 27.50
C ILE A 232 -5.06 -10.36 26.03
N ASP A 233 -6.36 -10.18 25.74
CA ASP A 233 -6.88 -9.83 24.42
C ASP A 233 -6.23 -8.55 23.90
N SER A 234 -6.04 -7.54 24.75
CA SER A 234 -5.41 -6.29 24.35
C SER A 234 -3.96 -6.52 23.92
N ILE A 235 -3.17 -7.26 24.72
CA ILE A 235 -1.78 -7.61 24.38
C ILE A 235 -1.73 -8.43 23.08
N VAL A 236 -2.59 -9.44 22.96
CA VAL A 236 -2.65 -10.29 21.77
C VAL A 236 -3.05 -9.50 20.53
N LYS A 237 -4.10 -8.68 20.60
CA LYS A 237 -4.62 -7.89 19.46
C LYS A 237 -3.66 -6.80 19.01
N TRP A 238 -3.00 -6.11 19.94
CA TRP A 238 -2.19 -4.93 19.61
C TRP A 238 -0.70 -5.22 19.41
N ILE A 239 -0.18 -6.32 19.96
CA ILE A 239 1.26 -6.65 19.89
C ILE A 239 1.49 -7.93 19.11
N SER A 240 0.94 -9.06 19.55
CA SER A 240 1.23 -10.36 18.97
C SER A 240 0.63 -10.53 17.57
N LEU A 241 -0.62 -10.10 17.38
CA LEU A 241 -1.35 -10.26 16.12
C LEU A 241 -0.70 -9.46 14.97
N PRO A 242 -0.39 -8.15 15.11
CA PRO A 242 0.24 -7.40 14.02
C PRO A 242 1.64 -7.92 13.70
N TYR A 243 2.40 -8.33 14.73
CA TYR A 243 3.73 -8.91 14.56
C TYR A 243 3.69 -10.25 13.79
N LEU A 244 2.79 -11.15 14.18
CA LEU A 244 2.69 -12.47 13.54
C LEU A 244 2.12 -12.37 12.12
N ILE A 245 1.12 -11.53 11.89
CA ILE A 245 0.62 -11.23 10.55
C ILE A 245 1.76 -10.64 9.71
N GLY A 246 2.48 -9.64 10.21
CA GLY A 246 3.63 -9.06 9.53
C GLY A 246 4.70 -10.09 9.17
N SER A 247 4.97 -11.05 10.07
CA SER A 247 5.90 -12.15 9.85
C SER A 247 5.41 -13.11 8.75
N VAL A 248 4.12 -13.45 8.72
CA VAL A 248 3.51 -14.25 7.64
C VAL A 248 3.67 -13.53 6.29
N PHE A 249 3.34 -12.24 6.22
CA PHE A 249 3.54 -11.44 5.01
C PHE A 249 5.01 -11.41 4.57
N ALA A 250 5.95 -11.27 5.50
CA ALA A 250 7.38 -11.27 5.21
C ALA A 250 7.84 -12.62 4.61
N CYS A 251 7.41 -13.75 5.19
CA CYS A 251 7.73 -15.09 4.67
C CYS A 251 7.25 -15.29 3.24
N PHE A 252 5.99 -14.95 2.94
CA PHE A 252 5.45 -15.06 1.58
C PHE A 252 6.13 -14.09 0.61
N THR A 253 6.46 -12.88 1.06
CA THR A 253 7.19 -11.90 0.22
C THR A 253 8.58 -12.41 -0.14
N ILE A 254 9.33 -12.98 0.81
CA ILE A 254 10.67 -13.54 0.58
C ILE A 254 10.60 -14.71 -0.41
N GLU A 255 9.68 -15.65 -0.19
CA GLU A 255 9.49 -16.82 -1.07
C GLU A 255 9.20 -16.40 -2.51
N ILE A 256 8.32 -15.41 -2.69
CA ILE A 256 7.98 -14.88 -4.01
C ILE A 256 9.20 -14.20 -4.63
N VAL A 257 9.88 -13.29 -3.91
CA VAL A 257 11.10 -12.64 -4.41
C VAL A 257 12.13 -13.67 -4.88
N ASN A 258 12.30 -14.76 -4.13
CA ASN A 258 13.23 -15.83 -4.47
C ASN A 258 12.85 -16.57 -5.76
N ARG A 259 11.56 -16.96 -5.90
CA ARG A 259 11.06 -17.59 -7.14
C ARG A 259 11.28 -16.74 -8.37
N ASN A 260 11.12 -15.43 -8.25
CA ASN A 260 11.29 -14.50 -9.37
C ASN A 260 12.73 -14.30 -9.80
N LYS A 261 13.66 -14.32 -8.83
CA LYS A 261 15.08 -14.35 -9.14
C LYS A 261 15.45 -15.62 -9.90
N ASN A 262 14.92 -16.77 -9.48
CA ASN A 262 15.20 -18.07 -10.11
C ASN A 262 14.62 -18.17 -11.54
N MET A 263 13.42 -17.64 -11.79
CA MET A 263 12.85 -17.60 -13.15
C MET A 263 13.67 -16.73 -14.12
N ARG A 264 14.26 -15.62 -13.64
CA ARG A 264 15.17 -14.79 -14.44
C ARG A 264 16.56 -15.41 -14.65
N GLY A 265 16.97 -16.32 -13.76
CA GLY A 265 18.23 -17.07 -13.89
C GLY A 265 18.17 -18.16 -14.96
N ASN A 266 17.00 -18.76 -15.18
CA ASN A 266 16.77 -19.81 -16.19
C ASN A 266 16.51 -19.27 -17.62
N SER A 267 16.46 -17.94 -17.80
CA SER A 267 16.29 -17.29 -19.10
C SER A 267 17.62 -16.80 -19.70
N ARG A 268 18.75 -17.40 -19.32
CA ARG A 268 20.08 -17.18 -19.92
C ARG A 268 20.64 -18.47 -20.46
#